data_AF-A0A940RWW5-F1
#
_entry.id   AF-A0A940RWW5-F1
#
_cell.length_a   1.000
_cell.length_b   1.000
_cell.length_c   1.000
_cell.angle_alpha   90.00
_cell.angle_beta   90.00
_cell.angle_gamma   90.00
#
_symmetry.space_group_name_H-M   'P 1'
#
loop_
_entity.id
_entity.type
_entity.pdbx_description
1 polymer ?
#
loop_
_entity_poly.entity_id
_entity_poly.type
_entity_poly.pdbx_seq_one_letter_code
_entity_poly.pdbx_strand_id
1 'polypeptide(L)'
;DEVRDVSGPLPVAYFVPVTYRSAPLDGASHALIGTCEHGVLGLRHVYDGVHDPVLVEQLYALLRGEAEPQAQSESHTADPTVTCHRVRTPLPAAVPGTAPSAVADGPGGSDVRVPTSDGALTLRVRRVLEPEQDTQDGGLPAGVLGLVTAGWHAPDGADFRGTYASLLDARPDAQDA
;
A
#
# COMPACT_ATOMS: atom_id res chain seq x y z
N ASP A 1 -3.86 8.73 1.95
CA ASP A 1 -5.21 9.28 2.11
C ASP A 1 -6.23 8.45 1.35
N GLU A 2 -7.49 8.53 1.76
CA GLU A 2 -8.62 8.02 1.00
C GLU A 2 -9.35 9.16 0.28
N VAL A 3 -9.78 8.93 -0.96
CA VAL A 3 -10.57 9.86 -1.77
C VAL A 3 -11.86 9.16 -2.16
N ARG A 4 -12.97 9.89 -2.19
CA ARG A 4 -14.28 9.31 -2.51
C ARG A 4 -14.84 9.93 -3.78
N ASP A 5 -15.31 9.10 -4.70
CA ASP A 5 -16.06 9.53 -5.86
C ASP A 5 -17.55 9.22 -5.66
N VAL A 6 -18.37 10.26 -5.74
CA VAL A 6 -19.85 10.20 -5.64
C VAL A 6 -20.53 10.65 -6.94
N SER A 7 -19.77 10.83 -8.01
CA SER A 7 -20.30 11.26 -9.31
C SER A 7 -21.05 10.14 -10.05
N GLY A 8 -20.79 8.88 -9.69
CA GLY A 8 -21.46 7.69 -10.21
C GLY A 8 -22.69 7.26 -9.40
N PRO A 9 -23.43 6.24 -9.88
CA PRO A 9 -24.64 5.75 -9.22
C PRO A 9 -24.39 5.05 -7.87
N LEU A 10 -23.14 4.63 -7.61
CA LEU A 10 -22.70 4.06 -6.33
C LEU A 10 -21.39 4.76 -5.92
N PRO A 11 -21.24 5.18 -4.65
CA PRO A 11 -19.99 5.74 -4.15
C PRO A 11 -18.82 4.77 -4.29
N VAL A 12 -17.66 5.26 -4.73
CA VAL A 12 -16.41 4.49 -4.82
C VAL A 12 -15.38 5.11 -3.89
N ALA A 13 -14.76 4.28 -3.05
CA ALA A 13 -13.63 4.70 -2.21
C ALA A 13 -12.31 4.36 -2.90
N TYR A 14 -11.40 5.33 -2.92
CA TYR A 14 -10.08 5.21 -3.50
C TYR A 14 -9.01 5.34 -2.42
N PHE A 15 -8.01 4.46 -2.45
CA PHE A 15 -6.80 4.63 -1.67
C PHE A 15 -5.70 5.28 -2.52
N VAL A 16 -5.23 6.43 -2.05
CA VAL A 16 -4.16 7.20 -2.67
C VAL A 16 -3.01 7.29 -1.65
N PRO A 17 -2.08 6.32 -1.65
CA PRO A 17 -0.85 6.44 -0.87
C PRO A 17 -0.06 7.63 -1.39
N VAL A 18 0.32 8.54 -0.50
CA VAL A 18 1.13 9.71 -0.83
C VAL A 18 2.35 9.77 0.07
N THR A 19 3.47 10.17 -0.49
CA THR A 19 4.66 10.56 0.28
C THR A 19 4.96 12.03 0.03
N TYR A 20 5.56 12.68 1.02
CA TYR A 20 6.04 14.05 0.88
C TYR A 20 7.51 14.13 1.28
N ARG A 21 8.33 14.79 0.45
CA ARG A 21 9.79 14.88 0.62
C ARG A 21 10.26 16.34 0.63
N SER A 22 11.36 16.62 1.34
CA SER A 22 12.00 17.94 1.36
C SER A 22 12.82 18.24 0.09
N ALA A 23 13.02 17.24 -0.77
CA ALA A 23 13.74 17.36 -2.04
C ALA A 23 13.08 16.44 -3.09
N PRO A 24 13.26 16.71 -4.39
CA PRO A 24 12.83 15.81 -5.45
C PRO A 24 13.39 14.39 -5.25
N LEU A 25 12.60 13.39 -5.61
CA LEU A 25 13.01 12.00 -5.70
C LEU A 25 13.58 11.73 -7.10
N ASP A 26 14.85 11.37 -7.15
CA ASP A 26 15.56 11.04 -8.39
C ASP A 26 14.86 9.89 -9.13
N GLY A 27 14.70 10.04 -10.45
CA GLY A 27 14.08 9.03 -11.30
C GLY A 27 12.56 8.87 -11.15
N ALA A 28 11.90 9.63 -10.26
CA ALA A 28 10.46 9.51 -9.99
C ALA A 28 9.64 10.72 -10.47
N SER A 29 10.15 11.49 -11.44
CA SER A 29 9.45 12.69 -11.95
C SER A 29 8.04 12.40 -12.49
N HIS A 30 7.80 11.21 -13.05
CA HIS A 30 6.49 10.76 -13.54
C HIS A 30 5.49 10.52 -12.42
N ALA A 31 5.97 10.28 -11.20
CA ALA A 31 5.15 10.04 -10.01
C ALA A 31 4.93 11.31 -9.18
N LEU A 32 5.50 12.46 -9.57
CA LEU A 32 5.30 13.72 -8.88
C LEU A 32 3.86 14.20 -9.10
N ILE A 33 3.07 14.20 -8.02
CA ILE A 33 1.71 14.75 -8.01
C ILE A 33 1.77 16.28 -8.02
N GLY A 34 2.69 16.85 -7.23
CA GLY A 34 2.86 18.30 -7.16
C GLY A 34 3.82 18.76 -6.06
N THR A 35 3.80 20.05 -5.81
CA THR A 35 4.56 20.66 -4.71
C THR A 35 3.66 21.52 -3.83
N CYS A 36 3.98 21.64 -2.54
CA CYS A 36 3.28 22.50 -1.60
C CYS A 36 4.26 23.19 -0.65
N GLU A 37 3.92 24.42 -0.22
CA GLU A 37 4.66 25.14 0.80
C GLU A 37 4.06 24.85 2.18
N HIS A 38 4.81 24.17 3.03
CA HIS A 38 4.39 23.92 4.40
C HIS A 38 4.99 24.98 5.33
N GLY A 39 4.17 25.68 6.12
CA GLY A 39 4.62 26.83 6.92
C GLY A 39 5.82 26.57 7.86
N VAL A 40 5.95 25.34 8.40
CA VAL A 40 7.11 24.92 9.20
C VAL A 40 8.20 24.18 8.39
N LEU A 41 7.81 23.32 7.46
CA LEU A 41 8.69 22.39 6.78
C LEU A 41 9.23 22.96 5.44
N GLY A 42 8.76 24.12 4.98
CA GLY A 42 9.09 24.70 3.68
C GLY A 42 8.52 23.90 2.50
N LEU A 43 9.16 24.02 1.33
CA LEU A 43 8.76 23.33 0.10
C LEU A 43 8.75 21.81 0.29
N ARG A 44 7.66 21.19 -0.17
CA ARG A 44 7.47 19.74 -0.15
C ARG A 44 7.09 19.24 -1.52
N HIS A 45 7.71 18.14 -1.93
CA HIS A 45 7.41 17.40 -3.15
C HIS A 45 6.52 16.22 -2.80
N VAL A 46 5.32 16.17 -3.38
CA VAL A 46 4.32 15.15 -3.11
C VAL A 46 4.30 14.14 -4.25
N TYR A 47 4.46 12.86 -3.93
CA TYR A 47 4.53 11.77 -4.90
C TYR A 47 3.40 10.78 -4.69
N ASP A 48 3.03 10.08 -5.78
CA ASP A 48 2.30 8.83 -5.68
C ASP A 48 3.21 7.80 -4.99
N GLY A 49 2.80 7.40 -3.79
CA GLY A 49 3.66 6.69 -2.85
C GLY A 49 4.12 5.32 -3.34
N VAL A 50 3.40 4.67 -4.27
CA VAL A 50 3.82 3.35 -4.79
C VAL A 50 5.15 3.39 -5.54
N HIS A 51 5.58 4.58 -5.96
CA HIS A 51 6.88 4.83 -6.60
C HIS A 51 7.96 5.30 -5.62
N ASP A 52 7.61 5.58 -4.35
CA ASP A 52 8.57 6.01 -3.33
C ASP A 52 9.09 4.78 -2.55
N PRO A 53 10.41 4.55 -2.54
CA PRO A 53 11.01 3.45 -1.78
C PRO A 53 10.57 3.41 -0.31
N VAL A 54 10.37 4.57 0.31
CA VAL A 54 10.00 4.66 1.74
C VAL A 54 8.63 4.04 1.99
N LEU A 55 7.62 4.36 1.18
CA LEU A 55 6.28 3.80 1.39
C LEU A 55 6.27 2.29 1.15
N VAL A 56 6.97 1.83 0.11
CA VAL A 56 7.05 0.41 -0.24
C VAL A 56 7.76 -0.38 0.85
N GLU A 57 8.88 0.15 1.38
CA GLU A 57 9.60 -0.46 2.50
C GLU A 57 8.75 -0.52 3.76
N GLN A 58 8.04 0.55 4.13
CA GLN A 58 7.22 0.56 5.34
C GLN A 58 6.01 -0.37 5.24
N LEU A 59 5.34 -0.46 4.07
CA LEU A 59 4.27 -1.43 3.85
C LEU A 59 4.79 -2.87 3.92
N TYR A 60 5.97 -3.13 3.35
CA TYR A 60 6.59 -4.45 3.43
C TYR A 60 7.03 -4.80 4.86
N ALA A 61 7.60 -3.84 5.60
CA ALA A 61 7.97 -4.00 7.00
C ALA A 61 6.73 -4.28 7.88
N LEU A 62 5.62 -3.59 7.62
CA LEU A 62 4.34 -3.83 8.29
C LEU A 62 3.86 -5.29 8.07
N LEU A 63 3.91 -5.77 6.83
CA LEU A 63 3.60 -7.18 6.49
C LEU A 63 4.56 -8.18 7.15
N ARG A 64 5.81 -7.80 7.40
CA ARG A 64 6.78 -8.60 8.18
C ARG A 64 6.59 -8.52 9.68
N GLY A 65 5.78 -7.57 10.17
CA GLY A 65 5.65 -7.26 11.60
C GLY A 65 6.85 -6.52 12.17
N GLU A 66 7.59 -5.82 11.31
CA GLU A 66 8.77 -5.01 11.65
C GLU A 66 8.44 -3.51 11.74
N ALA A 67 7.20 -3.12 11.40
CA ALA A 67 6.67 -1.78 11.56
C ALA A 67 5.30 -1.80 12.24
N GLU A 68 4.96 -0.73 12.95
CA GLU A 68 3.67 -0.53 13.62
C GLU A 68 2.84 0.51 12.85
N PRO A 69 1.58 0.22 12.50
CA PRO A 69 0.71 1.20 11.86
C PRO A 69 0.46 2.38 12.80
N GLN A 70 0.43 3.59 12.26
CA GLN A 70 0.28 4.83 13.03
C GLN A 70 -1.03 5.53 12.67
N ALA A 71 -1.66 6.14 13.67
CA ALA A 71 -2.89 6.89 13.51
C ALA A 71 -2.68 8.08 12.58
N GLN A 72 -3.58 8.26 11.63
CA GLN A 72 -3.44 9.31 10.60
C GLN A 72 -3.49 10.74 11.14
N SER A 73 -4.15 10.96 12.28
CA SER A 73 -4.41 12.29 12.85
C SER A 73 -3.63 12.58 14.13
N GLU A 74 -2.90 11.59 14.67
CA GLU A 74 -2.20 11.70 15.94
C GLU A 74 -0.77 11.20 15.81
N SER A 75 0.19 12.09 16.08
CA SER A 75 1.62 11.76 15.95
C SER A 75 2.03 10.77 17.03
N HIS A 76 2.81 9.75 16.63
CA HIS A 76 3.36 8.73 17.53
C HIS A 76 2.31 7.88 18.25
N THR A 77 1.11 7.78 17.69
CA THR A 77 0.03 6.94 18.22
C THR A 77 -0.13 5.75 17.29
N ALA A 78 -0.07 4.53 17.82
CA ALA A 78 -0.36 3.32 17.06
C ALA A 78 -1.82 3.30 16.59
N ASP A 79 -2.07 2.78 15.39
CA ASP A 79 -3.43 2.54 14.89
C ASP A 79 -3.80 1.05 15.02
N PRO A 80 -4.51 0.65 16.09
CA PRO A 80 -4.91 -0.74 16.28
C PRO A 80 -6.00 -1.19 15.29
N THR A 81 -6.57 -0.27 14.51
CA THR A 81 -7.60 -0.59 13.51
C THR A 81 -7.00 -1.11 12.21
N VAL A 82 -5.69 -0.97 12.00
CA VAL A 82 -4.96 -1.55 10.87
C VAL A 82 -4.46 -2.94 11.25
N THR A 83 -4.90 -3.96 10.51
CA THR A 83 -4.56 -5.36 10.80
C THR A 83 -3.73 -5.97 9.68
N CYS A 84 -2.78 -6.83 10.07
CA CYS A 84 -1.94 -7.58 9.15
C CYS A 84 -2.18 -9.07 9.29
N HIS A 85 -2.63 -9.71 8.21
CA HIS A 85 -2.72 -11.16 8.11
C HIS A 85 -1.56 -11.65 7.27
N ARG A 86 -0.81 -12.66 7.73
CA ARG A 86 0.37 -13.15 7.01
C ARG A 86 0.53 -14.66 7.14
N VAL A 87 1.20 -15.26 6.17
CA VAL A 87 1.66 -16.65 6.29
C VAL A 87 2.60 -16.77 7.50
N ARG A 88 2.62 -17.95 8.12
CA ARG A 88 3.50 -18.21 9.27
C ARG A 88 4.97 -18.30 8.89
N THR A 89 5.25 -18.54 7.61
CA THR A 89 6.62 -18.63 7.08
C THR A 89 7.26 -17.24 7.08
N PRO A 90 8.51 -17.10 7.57
CA PRO A 90 9.23 -15.84 7.48
C PRO A 90 9.34 -15.36 6.02
N LEU A 91 9.06 -14.08 5.80
CA LEU A 91 9.27 -13.42 4.51
C LEU A 91 10.76 -13.02 4.37
N PRO A 92 11.32 -13.04 3.14
CA PRO A 92 12.70 -12.62 2.90
C PRO A 92 12.90 -11.14 3.24
N ALA A 93 14.14 -10.74 3.51
CA ALA A 93 14.43 -9.34 3.82
C ALA A 93 14.31 -8.46 2.57
N ALA A 94 13.67 -7.29 2.68
CA ALA A 94 13.75 -6.29 1.60
C ALA A 94 15.15 -5.72 1.53
N VAL A 95 15.57 -5.29 0.33
CA VAL A 95 16.84 -4.56 0.15
C VAL A 95 16.61 -3.09 0.50
N PRO A 96 17.18 -2.56 1.61
CA PRO A 96 16.88 -1.21 2.07
C PRO A 96 17.38 -0.13 1.11
N GLY A 97 16.67 1.00 1.06
CA GLY A 97 16.96 2.15 0.20
C GLY A 97 16.79 1.87 -1.29
N THR A 98 16.21 0.73 -1.68
CA THR A 98 16.11 0.33 -3.08
C THR A 98 14.76 0.76 -3.63
N ALA A 99 14.79 1.57 -4.70
CA ALA A 99 13.57 1.92 -5.41
C ALA A 99 12.86 0.67 -5.96
N PRO A 100 11.52 0.70 -6.07
CA PRO A 100 10.79 -0.36 -6.74
C PRO A 100 11.38 -0.66 -8.12
N SER A 101 11.57 -1.94 -8.43
CA SER A 101 12.19 -2.33 -9.72
C SER A 101 11.23 -2.23 -10.89
N ALA A 102 9.92 -2.30 -10.62
CA ALA A 102 8.85 -2.02 -11.56
C ALA A 102 7.56 -1.69 -10.79
N VAL A 103 6.72 -0.84 -11.40
CA VAL A 103 5.35 -0.59 -10.98
C VAL A 103 4.44 -0.76 -12.19
N ALA A 104 3.38 -1.56 -12.06
CA ALA A 104 2.40 -1.79 -13.12
C ALA A 104 0.99 -1.48 -12.60
N ASP A 105 0.28 -0.58 -13.26
CA ASP A 105 -1.09 -0.24 -12.90
C ASP A 105 -2.09 -1.21 -13.54
N GLY A 106 -3.10 -1.59 -12.77
CA GLY A 106 -4.23 -2.39 -13.19
C GLY A 106 -5.57 -1.78 -12.77
N PRO A 107 -6.70 -2.39 -13.15
CA PRO A 107 -8.04 -1.79 -13.01
C PRO A 107 -8.48 -1.41 -11.59
N GLY A 108 -7.80 -1.90 -10.55
CA GLY A 108 -8.14 -1.59 -9.15
C GLY A 108 -6.94 -1.47 -8.21
N GLY A 109 -5.72 -1.41 -8.75
CA GLY A 109 -4.50 -1.47 -7.94
C GLY A 109 -3.24 -1.21 -8.74
N SER A 110 -2.13 -0.99 -8.04
CA SER A 110 -0.79 -0.93 -8.60
C SER A 110 0.04 -2.09 -8.05
N ASP A 111 0.69 -2.85 -8.92
CA ASP A 111 1.60 -3.94 -8.58
C ASP A 111 3.04 -3.44 -8.55
N VAL A 112 3.65 -3.49 -7.37
CA VAL A 112 5.01 -3.01 -7.11
C VAL A 112 5.94 -4.20 -6.94
N ARG A 113 7.00 -4.29 -7.75
CA ARG A 113 8.03 -5.32 -7.60
C ARG A 113 9.03 -4.90 -6.52
N VAL A 114 9.04 -5.63 -5.42
CA VAL A 114 9.89 -5.40 -4.25
C VAL A 114 11.10 -6.34 -4.31
N PRO A 115 12.32 -5.84 -4.48
CA PRO A 115 13.53 -6.65 -4.39
C PRO A 115 13.73 -7.18 -2.97
N THR A 116 14.05 -8.47 -2.85
CA THR A 116 14.31 -9.12 -1.58
C THR A 116 15.66 -9.87 -1.62
N SER A 117 16.10 -10.35 -0.47
CA SER A 117 17.29 -11.20 -0.35
C SER A 117 17.18 -12.52 -1.13
N ASP A 118 15.96 -12.90 -1.54
CA ASP A 118 15.65 -14.15 -2.24
C ASP A 118 14.77 -13.87 -3.47
N GLY A 119 15.22 -12.94 -4.32
CA GLY A 119 14.55 -12.58 -5.57
C GLY A 119 13.67 -11.35 -5.44
N ALA A 120 12.39 -11.46 -5.81
CA ALA A 120 11.45 -10.36 -5.75
C ALA A 120 10.04 -10.86 -5.43
N LEU A 121 9.29 -10.07 -4.69
CA LEU A 121 7.86 -10.27 -4.43
C LEU A 121 7.04 -9.15 -5.06
N THR A 122 5.74 -9.35 -5.21
CA THR A 122 4.83 -8.32 -5.70
C THR A 122 4.02 -7.79 -4.52
N LEU A 123 4.18 -6.50 -4.22
CA LEU A 123 3.31 -5.75 -3.33
C LEU A 123 2.21 -5.11 -4.17
N ARG A 124 1.00 -5.64 -4.09
CA ARG A 124 -0.19 -5.05 -4.71
C ARG A 124 -0.77 -4.01 -3.77
N VAL A 125 -0.85 -2.76 -4.20
CA VAL A 125 -1.53 -1.68 -3.48
C VAL A 125 -2.87 -1.43 -4.13
N ARG A 126 -3.96 -1.49 -3.37
CA ARG A 126 -5.31 -1.22 -3.89
C ARG A 126 -5.46 0.26 -4.17
N ARG A 127 -6.03 0.58 -5.33
CA ARG A 127 -6.44 1.95 -5.69
C ARG A 127 -7.93 2.14 -5.49
N VAL A 128 -8.71 1.10 -5.74
CA VAL A 128 -10.15 1.04 -5.47
C VAL A 128 -10.36 0.13 -4.26
N LEU A 129 -10.99 0.66 -3.23
CA LEU A 129 -11.32 -0.07 -2.00
C LEU A 129 -12.67 -0.76 -2.17
N GLU A 130 -12.67 -2.06 -1.88
CA GLU A 130 -13.85 -2.91 -1.91
C GLU A 130 -14.10 -3.42 -0.49
N PRO A 131 -15.34 -3.30 0.04
CA PRO A 131 -15.68 -3.89 1.31
C PRO A 131 -15.35 -5.37 1.33
N GLU A 132 -14.69 -5.84 2.38
CA GLU A 132 -14.50 -7.25 2.64
C GLU A 132 -15.86 -7.94 2.61
N GLN A 133 -15.98 -8.91 1.71
CA GLN A 133 -17.11 -9.82 1.71
C GLN A 133 -16.86 -10.80 2.86
N ASP A 134 -17.91 -11.15 3.61
CA ASP A 134 -17.84 -12.01 4.81
C ASP A 134 -17.31 -13.41 4.44
N THR A 135 -15.99 -13.55 4.34
CA THR A 135 -15.32 -14.82 4.00
C THR A 135 -15.17 -15.65 5.26
N GLN A 136 -16.00 -16.69 5.38
CA GLN A 136 -16.08 -17.58 6.53
C GLN A 136 -14.75 -18.28 6.91
N ASP A 137 -13.76 -18.29 6.03
CA ASP A 137 -12.53 -19.07 6.23
C ASP A 137 -11.37 -18.32 6.91
N GLY A 138 -11.43 -16.99 7.07
CA GLY A 138 -10.41 -16.19 7.80
C GLY A 138 -8.96 -16.37 7.34
N GLY A 139 -8.74 -17.11 6.26
CA GLY A 139 -7.45 -17.48 5.70
C GLY A 139 -7.05 -16.55 4.57
N LEU A 140 -5.75 -16.52 4.27
CA LEU A 140 -5.25 -15.79 3.11
C LEU A 140 -5.76 -16.46 1.82
N PRO A 141 -6.18 -15.67 0.81
CA PRO A 141 -6.45 -16.20 -0.52
C PRO A 141 -5.24 -16.95 -1.08
N ALA A 142 -5.47 -17.92 -1.96
CA ALA A 142 -4.39 -18.66 -2.62
C ALA A 142 -3.40 -17.70 -3.31
N GLY A 143 -2.10 -17.93 -3.10
CA GLY A 143 -1.02 -17.09 -3.66
C GLY A 143 -0.74 -15.79 -2.90
N VAL A 144 -1.52 -15.46 -1.87
CA VAL A 144 -1.31 -14.30 -1.00
C VAL A 144 -0.46 -14.70 0.20
N LEU A 145 0.68 -14.03 0.36
CA LEU A 145 1.61 -14.19 1.48
C LEU A 145 1.25 -13.30 2.67
N GLY A 146 0.56 -12.18 2.42
CA GLY A 146 0.01 -11.35 3.47
C GLY A 146 -0.92 -10.25 2.96
N LEU A 147 -1.71 -9.68 3.87
CA LEU A 147 -2.71 -8.64 3.64
C LEU A 147 -2.57 -7.57 4.73
N VAL A 148 -2.72 -6.31 4.31
CA VAL A 148 -2.97 -5.18 5.21
C VAL A 148 -4.42 -4.76 5.01
N THR A 149 -5.20 -4.74 6.09
CA THR A 149 -6.60 -4.37 6.07
C THR A 149 -6.87 -3.24 7.07
N ALA A 150 -7.74 -2.31 6.70
CA ALA A 150 -8.11 -1.16 7.52
C ALA A 150 -9.56 -0.75 7.22
N GLY A 151 -10.10 0.12 8.07
CA GLY A 151 -11.45 0.66 7.91
C GLY A 151 -11.47 1.97 7.12
N TRP A 152 -12.58 2.21 6.41
CA TRP A 152 -12.94 3.55 5.91
C TRP A 152 -14.41 3.84 6.20
N HIS A 153 -14.74 5.11 6.26
CA HIS A 153 -16.11 5.56 6.45
C HIS A 153 -16.76 5.86 5.09
N ALA A 154 -18.08 5.79 4.98
CA ALA A 154 -18.82 6.35 3.84
C ALA A 154 -19.48 7.69 4.20
N PRO A 155 -19.91 8.49 3.20
CA PRO A 155 -20.56 9.77 3.43
C PRO A 155 -21.86 9.68 4.23
N ASP A 156 -22.55 8.54 4.16
CA ASP A 156 -23.77 8.24 4.92
C ASP A 156 -23.50 7.75 6.35
N GLY A 157 -22.22 7.68 6.75
CA GLY A 157 -21.78 7.21 8.06
C GLY A 157 -21.63 5.69 8.17
N ALA A 158 -21.78 4.93 7.08
CA ALA A 158 -21.50 3.50 7.11
C ALA A 158 -19.99 3.23 7.24
N ASP A 159 -19.64 2.24 8.06
CA ASP A 159 -18.25 1.80 8.23
C ASP A 159 -17.98 0.58 7.36
N PHE A 160 -16.88 0.64 6.63
CA PHE A 160 -16.40 -0.45 5.81
C PHE A 160 -15.00 -0.87 6.26
N ARG A 161 -14.64 -2.11 5.93
CA ARG A 161 -13.30 -2.65 6.10
C ARG A 161 -12.91 -3.36 4.82
N GLY A 162 -11.63 -3.36 4.50
CA GLY A 162 -11.13 -4.02 3.31
C GLY A 162 -9.62 -4.02 3.20
N THR A 163 -9.14 -4.63 2.13
CA THR A 163 -7.71 -4.75 1.84
C THR A 163 -7.15 -3.47 1.23
N TYR A 164 -6.07 -2.95 1.80
CA TYR A 164 -5.32 -1.82 1.25
C TYR A 164 -4.07 -2.29 0.50
N ALA A 165 -3.43 -3.36 0.98
CA ALA A 165 -2.26 -3.95 0.32
C ALA A 165 -2.23 -5.47 0.46
N SER A 166 -1.67 -6.15 -0.53
CA SER A 166 -1.44 -7.60 -0.53
C SER A 166 -0.04 -7.92 -0.98
N LEU A 167 0.60 -8.90 -0.34
CA LEU A 167 1.88 -9.44 -0.77
C LEU A 167 1.64 -10.75 -1.51
N LEU A 168 2.17 -10.86 -2.73
CA LEU A 168 2.02 -12.01 -3.60
C LEU A 168 3.39 -12.63 -3.87
N ASP A 169 3.44 -13.96 -3.94
CA ASP A 169 4.60 -14.65 -4.47
C ASP A 169 4.68 -14.35 -5.97
N ALA A 170 5.70 -13.58 -6.36
CA ALA A 170 5.91 -13.16 -7.75
C ALA A 170 6.81 -14.12 -8.51
N ARG A 171 6.96 -15.36 -8.03
CA ARG A 171 7.52 -16.41 -8.88
C ARG A 171 6.67 -16.44 -10.15
N PRO A 172 7.26 -16.25 -11.35
CA PRO A 172 6.51 -16.51 -12.55
C PRO A 172 5.96 -17.93 -12.42
N ASP A 173 4.71 -18.13 -12.84
CA ASP A 173 4.26 -19.49 -13.15
C ASP A 173 5.41 -20.13 -13.91
N ALA A 174 5.86 -21.31 -13.45
CA ALA A 174 6.71 -22.15 -14.26
C ALA A 174 5.87 -22.46 -15.50
N GLN A 175 6.00 -21.61 -16.49
CA GLN A 175 5.31 -21.72 -17.76
C GLN A 175 5.96 -22.93 -18.42
N ASP A 176 5.16 -23.97 -18.65
CA ASP A 176 5.55 -25.15 -19.43
C ASP A 176 6.40 -24.72 -20.64
N ALA A 177 7.69 -25.04 -20.60
CA ALA A 177 8.59 -25.14 -21.76
C ALA A 177 9.87 -25.90 -21.36
#